data_AF-A0AAE7NLG4-F1
#
_entry.id   AF-A0AAE7NLG4-F1
#
_cell.length_a   1.000
_cell.length_b   1.000
_cell.length_c   1.000
_cell.angle_alpha   90.00
_cell.angle_beta   90.00
_cell.angle_gamma   90.00
#
_symmetry.space_group_name_H-M   'P 1'
#
loop_
_entity.id
_entity.type
_entity.pdbx_description
1 polymer ?
#
loop_
_entity_poly.entity_id
_entity_poly.type
_entity_poly.pdbx_seq_one_letter_code
_entity_poly.pdbx_strand_id
1 'polypeptide(L)'
;MTPEMQRLLERLQTGWRPRSDEIDMRISQRRLFDWSFAPSFSRPEAVLIGRPESRQGLVRTDEILWIDAELRWALCEDNFWWLD
;
A
#
# COMPACT_ATOMS: atom_id res chain seq x y z
N MET A 1 7.83 -9.06 5.72
CA MET A 1 7.99 -8.85 4.26
C MET A 1 8.37 -10.16 3.52
N THR A 2 7.74 -10.45 2.37
CA THR A 2 8.08 -11.64 1.52
C THR A 2 9.11 -11.29 0.42
N PRO A 3 9.79 -12.28 -0.21
CA PRO A 3 10.74 -12.02 -1.31
C PRO A 3 10.12 -11.33 -2.53
N GLU A 4 8.87 -11.62 -2.87
CA GLU A 4 8.12 -10.97 -3.95
C GLU A 4 7.91 -9.49 -3.63
N MET A 5 7.52 -9.21 -2.39
CA MET A 5 7.24 -7.85 -1.92
C MET A 5 8.51 -7.01 -1.85
N GLN A 6 9.64 -7.61 -1.45
CA GLN A 6 10.95 -6.96 -1.48
C GLN A 6 11.38 -6.59 -2.91
N ARG A 7 11.23 -7.51 -3.88
CA ARG A 7 11.53 -7.22 -5.29
C ARG A 7 10.63 -6.12 -5.85
N LEU A 8 9.36 -6.10 -5.46
CA LEU A 8 8.44 -5.03 -5.82
C LEU A 8 8.93 -3.69 -5.25
N LEU A 9 9.26 -3.64 -3.96
CA LEU A 9 9.79 -2.44 -3.29
C LEU A 9 11.03 -1.89 -4.01
N GLU A 10 12.02 -2.74 -4.28
CA GLU A 10 13.24 -2.36 -5.01
C GLU A 10 12.91 -1.77 -6.38
N ARG A 11 11.94 -2.35 -7.10
CA ARG A 11 11.51 -1.84 -8.41
C ARG A 11 10.81 -0.48 -8.28
N LEU A 12 9.93 -0.30 -7.30
CA LEU A 12 9.21 0.97 -7.08
C LEU A 12 10.17 2.12 -6.75
N GLN A 13 11.23 1.84 -5.98
CA GLN A 13 12.27 2.81 -5.64
C GLN A 13 13.06 3.33 -6.85
N THR A 14 13.01 2.66 -8.00
CA THR A 14 13.61 3.15 -9.27
C THR A 14 12.79 4.25 -9.95
N GLY A 15 11.59 4.58 -9.43
CA GLY A 15 10.64 5.49 -10.07
C GLY A 15 9.73 4.80 -11.10
N TRP A 16 9.81 3.47 -11.21
CA TRP A 16 8.86 2.69 -12.00
C TRP A 16 7.43 2.85 -11.45
N ARG A 17 6.46 3.06 -12.35
CA ARG A 17 5.04 3.20 -12.02
C ARG A 17 4.31 1.90 -12.36
N PRO A 18 3.73 1.20 -11.36
CA PRO A 18 3.10 -0.09 -11.58
C PRO A 18 1.78 0.03 -12.33
N ARG A 19 1.47 -0.99 -13.13
CA ARG A 19 0.11 -1.35 -13.55
C ARG A 19 -0.32 -2.64 -12.85
N SER A 20 -1.62 -2.84 -12.69
CA SER A 20 -2.17 -3.97 -11.90
C SER A 20 -1.75 -5.35 -12.42
N ASP A 21 -1.59 -5.48 -13.74
CA ASP A 21 -1.18 -6.71 -14.42
C ASP A 21 0.33 -6.98 -14.36
N GLU A 22 1.13 -6.00 -13.94
CA GLU A 22 2.60 -6.11 -13.85
C GLU A 22 3.09 -6.49 -12.44
N ILE A 23 2.20 -6.43 -11.45
CA ILE A 23 2.49 -6.83 -10.07
C ILE A 23 2.33 -8.36 -9.96
N ASP A 24 3.28 -9.02 -9.27
CA ASP A 24 3.19 -10.47 -9.02
C ASP A 24 1.86 -10.80 -8.36
N MET A 25 1.13 -11.77 -8.95
CA MET A 25 -0.20 -12.20 -8.50
C MET A 25 -0.24 -12.71 -7.05
N ARG A 26 0.91 -13.06 -6.47
CA ARG A 26 1.03 -13.44 -5.05
C ARG A 26 0.93 -12.26 -4.09
N ILE A 27 1.17 -11.04 -4.58
CA ILE A 27 0.99 -9.82 -3.80
C ILE A 27 -0.48 -9.42 -3.93
N SER A 28 -1.20 -9.46 -2.80
CA SER A 28 -2.61 -9.06 -2.80
C SER A 28 -2.70 -7.56 -3.10
N GLN A 29 -3.47 -7.24 -4.14
CA GLN A 29 -3.78 -5.87 -4.52
C GLN A 29 -5.19 -5.52 -4.05
N ARG A 30 -5.36 -4.34 -3.45
CA ARG A 30 -6.64 -3.85 -2.93
C ARG A 30 -6.81 -2.38 -3.24
N ARG A 31 -8.05 -1.89 -3.20
CA ARG A 31 -8.38 -0.46 -3.31
C ARG A 31 -8.80 0.10 -1.96
N LEU A 32 -8.37 1.32 -1.69
CA LEU A 32 -8.68 2.09 -0.49
C LEU A 32 -9.22 3.47 -0.90
N PHE A 33 -10.45 3.76 -0.47
CA PHE A 33 -11.16 5.02 -0.69
C PHE A 33 -11.23 5.85 0.60
N ASP A 34 -11.59 7.13 0.48
CA ASP A 34 -11.80 8.04 1.62
C ASP A 34 -10.64 7.97 2.63
N TRP A 35 -9.42 7.85 2.14
CA TRP A 35 -8.28 7.49 2.95
C TRP A 35 -7.53 8.72 3.48
N SER A 36 -6.79 8.51 4.57
CA SER A 36 -5.90 9.51 5.16
C SER A 36 -4.63 8.84 5.67
N PHE A 37 -3.58 9.66 5.79
CA PHE A 37 -2.34 9.27 6.41
C PHE A 37 -2.39 9.57 7.91
N ALA A 38 -2.02 8.60 8.73
CA ALA A 38 -1.88 8.82 10.16
C ALA A 38 -0.49 8.36 10.64
N PRO A 39 0.21 9.17 11.44
CA PRO A 39 1.34 8.64 12.20
C PRO A 39 0.82 7.52 13.11
N SER A 40 1.52 6.40 13.18
CA SER A 40 1.17 5.39 14.16
C SER A 40 1.41 5.96 15.56
N PHE A 41 0.36 6.05 16.39
CA PHE A 41 0.53 6.53 17.77
C PHE A 41 1.37 5.60 18.63
N SER A 42 1.50 4.33 18.22
CA SER A 42 2.20 3.27 18.96
C SER A 42 3.53 2.86 18.36
N ARG A 43 3.87 3.35 17.15
CA ARG A 43 5.11 2.99 16.46
C ARG A 43 5.62 4.17 15.63
N PRO A 44 6.92 4.28 15.34
CA PRO A 44 7.43 5.38 14.53
C PRO A 44 6.95 5.35 13.08
N GLU A 45 6.34 4.26 12.62
CA GLU A 45 5.94 4.11 11.22
C GLU A 45 4.60 4.77 10.89
N ALA A 46 4.42 5.08 9.61
CA ALA A 46 3.18 5.61 9.11
C ALA A 46 2.23 4.52 8.61
N VAL A 47 0.93 4.80 8.70
CA VAL A 47 -0.14 3.91 8.21
C VAL A 47 -1.16 4.67 7.38
N LEU A 48 -1.90 3.95 6.55
CA LEU A 48 -3.09 4.44 5.88
C LEU A 48 -4.33 4.03 6.66
N ILE A 49 -5.30 4.95 6.75
CA ILE A 49 -6.61 4.68 7.31
C ILE A 49 -7.64 5.06 6.26
N GLY A 50 -8.50 4.13 5.85
CA GLY A 50 -9.50 4.38 4.81
C GLY A 50 -10.55 3.29 4.71
N ARG A 51 -11.36 3.33 3.66
CA ARG A 51 -12.43 2.37 3.40
C ARG A 51 -12.02 1.44 2.26
N PRO A 52 -11.91 0.12 2.50
CA PRO A 52 -11.56 -0.80 1.44
C PRO A 52 -12.77 -1.03 0.51
N GLU A 53 -12.53 -1.29 -0.77
CA GLU A 53 -13.60 -1.61 -1.73
C GLU A 53 -14.44 -2.83 -1.32
N SER A 54 -13.78 -3.84 -0.73
CA SER A 54 -14.36 -5.16 -0.49
C SER A 54 -15.07 -5.34 0.85
N ARG A 55 -15.08 -4.33 1.75
CA ARG A 55 -15.65 -4.47 3.10
C ARG A 55 -16.35 -3.21 3.58
N GLN A 56 -17.35 -3.40 4.46
CA GLN A 56 -17.90 -2.33 5.27
C GLN A 56 -16.98 -2.04 6.46
N GLY A 57 -16.62 -0.77 6.64
CA GLY A 57 -15.86 -0.27 7.80
C GLY A 57 -14.52 0.39 7.43
N LEU A 58 -13.97 1.15 8.37
CA LEU A 58 -12.61 1.70 8.26
C LEU A 58 -11.58 0.59 8.51
N VAL A 59 -10.54 0.56 7.67
CA VAL A 59 -9.35 -0.28 7.87
C VAL A 59 -8.14 0.60 8.11
N ARG A 60 -7.22 0.08 8.93
CA ARG A 60 -5.88 0.62 9.13
C ARG A 60 -4.91 -0.37 8.51
N THR A 61 -4.04 0.09 7.62
CA THR A 61 -3.00 -0.77 7.02
C THR A 61 -1.91 -1.06 8.04
N ASP A 62 -1.07 -2.04 7.72
CA ASP A 62 0.23 -2.17 8.37
C ASP A 62 1.18 -1.07 7.88
N GLU A 63 2.44 -1.16 8.28
CA GLU A 63 3.50 -0.19 7.95
C GLU A 63 3.56 0.10 6.44
N ILE A 64 3.59 1.38 6.10
CA ILE A 64 3.84 1.85 4.75
C ILE A 64 5.34 1.67 4.44
N LEU A 65 5.65 0.76 3.52
CA LEU A 65 7.01 0.52 3.03
C LEU A 65 7.41 1.53 1.96
N TRP A 66 6.46 1.91 1.10
CA TRP A 66 6.66 2.91 0.05
C TRP A 66 5.33 3.51 -0.39
N ILE A 67 5.31 4.79 -0.75
CA ILE A 67 4.13 5.47 -1.26
C ILE A 67 4.50 6.31 -2.49
N ASP A 68 3.62 6.30 -3.50
CA ASP A 68 3.76 7.13 -4.69
C ASP A 68 3.76 8.62 -4.30
N ALA A 69 4.59 9.42 -4.98
CA ALA A 69 4.66 10.86 -4.73
C ALA A 69 3.35 11.58 -5.11
N GLU A 70 2.61 11.03 -6.07
CA GLU A 70 1.27 11.49 -6.46
C GLU A 70 0.15 10.86 -5.60
N LEU A 71 0.50 10.07 -4.57
CA LEU A 71 -0.43 9.42 -3.64
C LEU A 71 -1.49 8.52 -4.30
N ARG A 72 -1.16 7.90 -5.45
CA ARG A 72 -2.09 7.01 -6.18
C ARG A 72 -2.05 5.55 -5.75
N TRP A 73 -0.98 5.15 -5.08
CA TRP A 73 -0.80 3.80 -4.57
C TRP A 73 0.26 3.78 -3.47
N ALA A 74 0.20 2.75 -2.62
CA ALA A 74 1.18 2.49 -1.58
C ALA A 74 1.46 0.99 -1.48
N LEU A 75 2.72 0.65 -1.23
CA LEU A 75 3.11 -0.68 -0.78
C LEU A 75 3.19 -0.67 0.75
N CYS A 76 2.34 -1.48 1.38
CA CYS A 76 2.37 -1.71 2.82
C CYS A 76 2.83 -3.14 3.11
N GLU A 77 3.17 -3.45 4.37
CA GLU A 77 3.55 -4.82 4.77
C GLU A 77 2.44 -5.86 4.55
N ASP A 78 1.17 -5.44 4.50
CA ASP A 78 0.03 -6.32 4.35
C ASP A 78 -0.38 -6.52 2.88
N ASN A 79 -0.48 -5.45 2.11
CA ASN A 79 -0.97 -5.47 0.73
C ASN A 79 -0.36 -4.33 -0.12
N PHE A 80 -0.52 -4.44 -1.43
CA PHE A 80 -0.40 -3.30 -2.34
C PHE A 80 -1.76 -2.60 -2.42
N TRP A 81 -1.80 -1.31 -2.07
CA TRP A 81 -3.01 -0.52 -2.01
C TRP A 81 -3.06 0.50 -3.15
N TRP A 82 -4.08 0.42 -3.98
CA TRP A 82 -4.50 1.46 -4.91
C TRP A 82 -5.32 2.50 -4.13
N LEU A 83 -4.96 3.77 -4.28
CA LEU A 83 -5.50 4.89 -3.50
C LEU A 83 -6.37 5.75 -4.40
N ASP A 84 -7.68 5.69 -4.16
CA ASP A 84 -8.73 6.36 -4.94
C ASP A 84 -9.40 7.48 -4.12
#